data_AF-A0A927BUF9-F1
#
_entry.id   AF-A0A927BUF9-F1
#
_cell.length_a   1.000
_cell.length_b   1.000
_cell.length_c   1.000
_cell.angle_alpha   90.00
_cell.angle_beta   90.00
_cell.angle_gamma   90.00
#
_symmetry.space_group_name_H-M   'P 1'
#
loop_
_entity.id
_entity.type
_entity.pdbx_description
1 polymer ?
#
loop_
_entity_poly.entity_id
_entity_poly.type
_entity_poly.pdbx_seq_one_letter_code
_entity_poly.pdbx_strand_id
1 'polypeptide(L)'
;MLSAFNVIVALNFFRAIPIALSEWGTAGGGAGWLEGNVVPAPGGGLVNMLRLTTDPVWDLVALTTVEAQGAALRFDPATGFARLPGGSHKFTVRRDAATGLYVTLSNQGEDRTRPVLRERLSMFASEDLRRWFHVITLMAADPGEDPERARMKTGFQYADWILDGVSLLYVVRVSYDGAHSFHDSNRIVFGAVGDYRALLEARRPK
;
A
#
# COMPACT_ATOMS: atom_id res chain seq x y z
N MET A 1 20.48 7.46 -26.06
CA MET A 1 21.09 6.96 -24.80
C MET A 1 20.00 6.92 -23.75
N LEU A 2 19.42 5.74 -23.50
CA LEU A 2 18.50 5.54 -22.38
C LEU A 2 19.35 5.14 -21.17
N SER A 3 19.43 6.00 -20.16
CA SER A 3 20.06 5.64 -18.89
C SER A 3 19.09 4.76 -18.10
N ALA A 4 19.53 3.54 -17.80
CA ALA A 4 18.87 2.66 -16.86
C ALA A 4 18.69 3.36 -15.50
N PHE A 5 17.46 3.36 -14.99
CA PHE A 5 17.19 3.66 -13.58
C PHE A 5 17.82 2.56 -12.74
N ASN A 6 18.99 2.85 -12.17
CA ASN A 6 19.62 1.95 -11.20
C ASN A 6 18.76 1.93 -9.93
N VAL A 7 18.18 0.76 -9.67
CA VAL A 7 17.66 0.38 -8.35
C VAL A 7 18.81 0.54 -7.36
N ILE A 8 18.71 1.54 -6.48
CA ILE A 8 19.71 1.80 -5.44
C ILE A 8 19.89 0.52 -4.63
N VAL A 9 21.15 0.11 -4.55
CA VAL A 9 21.65 -1.15 -4.00
C VAL A 9 21.16 -1.37 -2.56
N ALA A 10 20.46 -2.49 -2.35
CA ALA A 10 19.83 -2.91 -1.10
C ALA A 10 20.79 -3.28 0.06
N LEU A 11 22.11 -3.15 -0.12
CA LEU A 11 23.10 -3.68 0.83
C LEU A 11 23.14 -2.93 2.17
N ASN A 12 22.70 -1.67 2.24
CA ASN A 12 22.75 -0.88 3.47
C ASN A 12 21.52 -1.04 4.39
N PHE A 13 20.44 -1.70 3.95
CA PHE A 13 19.21 -1.85 4.75
C PHE A 13 19.31 -2.91 5.85
N PHE A 14 20.31 -3.81 5.78
CA PHE A 14 20.44 -4.95 6.71
C PHE A 14 21.10 -4.62 8.07
N ARG A 15 21.67 -3.42 8.26
CA ARG A 15 22.48 -3.10 9.46
C ARG A 15 21.83 -2.16 10.49
N ALA A 16 20.63 -1.65 10.26
CA ALA A 16 20.07 -0.54 11.05
C ALA A 16 18.72 -0.86 11.71
N ILE A 17 18.62 -1.94 12.51
CA ILE A 17 17.40 -2.25 13.28
C ILE A 17 17.78 -2.65 14.73
N PRO A 18 17.16 -2.05 15.76
CA PRO A 18 17.26 -2.50 17.15
C PRO A 18 16.20 -3.58 17.49
N ILE A 19 15.85 -4.41 16.51
CA ILE A 19 15.01 -5.61 16.66
C ILE A 19 15.96 -6.78 16.38
N ALA A 20 16.05 -7.73 17.30
CA ALA A 20 17.02 -8.82 17.16
C ALA A 20 16.75 -9.59 15.85
N LEU A 21 17.81 -9.93 15.11
CA LEU A 21 17.73 -10.78 13.90
C LEU A 21 16.97 -12.10 14.13
N SER A 22 16.92 -12.57 15.38
CA SER A 22 16.15 -13.76 15.80
C SER A 22 14.62 -13.55 15.82
N GLU A 23 14.15 -12.32 15.72
CA GLU A 23 12.73 -11.96 15.64
C GLU A 23 12.27 -11.72 14.18
N TRP A 24 13.20 -11.79 13.22
CA TRP A 24 12.95 -11.63 11.78
C TRP A 24 12.72 -12.97 11.10
N GLY A 25 11.58 -13.61 11.41
CA GLY A 25 11.09 -14.80 10.71
C GLY A 25 11.98 -16.05 10.83
N THR A 26 11.35 -17.21 10.95
CA THR A 26 12.04 -18.47 10.71
C THR A 26 12.30 -18.63 9.20
N ALA A 27 13.35 -19.40 8.87
CA ALA A 27 13.72 -19.72 7.49
C ALA A 27 12.50 -20.28 6.73
N GLY A 28 11.85 -19.43 5.92
CA GLY A 28 10.68 -19.78 5.12
C GLY A 28 9.66 -18.65 4.90
N GLY A 29 9.59 -17.65 5.78
CA GLY A 29 8.54 -16.60 5.76
C GLY A 29 8.90 -15.24 5.13
N GLY A 30 10.14 -15.05 4.66
CA GLY A 30 10.55 -13.93 3.80
C GLY A 30 10.21 -12.53 4.30
N ALA A 31 10.72 -12.14 5.48
CA ALA A 31 10.69 -10.73 5.86
C ALA A 31 11.53 -9.89 4.86
N GLY A 32 11.03 -8.73 4.43
CA GLY A 32 11.67 -7.97 3.37
C GLY A 32 11.11 -6.58 3.12
N TRP A 33 11.93 -5.77 2.46
CA TRP A 33 11.58 -4.45 1.93
C TRP A 33 11.21 -4.63 0.46
N LEU A 34 10.01 -4.20 0.07
CA LEU A 34 9.48 -4.45 -1.28
C LEU A 34 9.11 -3.14 -1.98
N GLU A 35 8.07 -3.18 -2.82
CA GLU A 35 7.66 -2.07 -3.66
C GLU A 35 7.32 -0.83 -2.81
N GLY A 36 7.64 0.35 -3.32
CA GLY A 36 7.25 1.61 -2.70
C GLY A 36 7.07 2.70 -3.73
N ASN A 37 6.67 3.87 -3.27
CA ASN A 37 6.59 5.04 -4.14
C ASN A 37 7.00 6.32 -3.40
N VAL A 38 7.56 7.26 -4.17
CA VAL A 38 7.99 8.55 -3.67
C VAL A 38 6.80 9.52 -3.57
N VAL A 39 6.72 10.27 -2.48
CA VAL A 39 5.68 11.25 -2.22
C VAL A 39 6.26 12.45 -1.43
N PRO A 40 5.75 13.68 -1.61
CA PRO A 40 6.14 14.82 -0.78
C PRO A 40 5.86 14.58 0.70
N ALA A 41 6.84 14.82 1.56
CA ALA A 41 6.64 14.64 3.00
C ALA A 41 5.87 15.83 3.62
N PRO A 42 5.11 15.63 4.71
CA PRO A 42 4.31 16.70 5.34
C PRO A 42 5.14 17.92 5.77
N GLY A 43 6.39 17.70 6.19
CA GLY A 43 7.34 18.74 6.60
C GLY A 43 8.23 19.29 5.48
N GLY A 44 7.94 18.95 4.21
CA GLY A 44 8.78 19.27 3.06
C GLY A 44 9.78 18.17 2.71
N GLY A 45 10.36 18.27 1.51
CA GLY A 45 11.19 17.21 0.94
C GLY A 45 10.38 16.02 0.42
N LEU A 46 11.04 14.89 0.23
CA LEU A 46 10.47 13.68 -0.35
C LEU A 46 10.73 12.47 0.54
N VAL A 47 9.75 11.58 0.63
CA VAL A 47 9.92 10.25 1.23
C VAL A 47 9.55 9.18 0.23
N ASN A 48 10.25 8.05 0.26
CA ASN A 48 9.81 6.82 -0.38
C ASN A 48 9.15 5.95 0.68
N MET A 49 7.85 5.68 0.51
CA MET A 49 7.06 4.83 1.40
C MET A 49 7.08 3.41 0.84
N LEU A 50 7.80 2.52 1.53
CA LEU A 50 8.06 1.15 1.12
C LEU A 50 7.13 0.19 1.85
N ARG A 51 6.58 -0.76 1.10
CA ARG A 51 5.93 -1.95 1.62
C ARG A 51 6.95 -2.79 2.39
N LEU A 52 6.53 -3.29 3.55
CA LEU A 52 7.27 -4.30 4.29
C LEU A 52 6.44 -5.58 4.33
N THR A 53 7.09 -6.70 4.04
CA THR A 53 6.58 -8.02 4.43
C THR A 53 7.29 -8.38 5.72
N THR A 54 6.52 -8.63 6.78
CA THR A 54 7.01 -9.06 8.08
C THR A 54 6.05 -10.10 8.66
N ASP A 55 6.55 -10.94 9.55
CA ASP A 55 5.79 -11.95 10.28
C ASP A 55 6.30 -11.94 11.74
N PRO A 56 5.46 -11.80 12.78
CA PRO A 56 3.98 -11.80 12.78
C PRO A 56 3.33 -10.41 12.62
N VAL A 57 4.12 -9.36 12.36
CA VAL A 57 3.59 -7.99 12.28
C VAL A 57 3.10 -7.71 10.86
N TRP A 58 1.85 -7.26 10.72
CA TRP A 58 1.27 -6.88 9.42
C TRP A 58 0.95 -5.39 9.38
N ASP A 59 0.67 -4.89 8.17
CA ASP A 59 0.32 -3.49 7.91
C ASP A 59 1.40 -2.49 8.35
N LEU A 60 2.67 -2.92 8.26
CA LEU A 60 3.83 -2.09 8.53
C LEU A 60 4.43 -1.59 7.21
N VAL A 61 4.87 -0.34 7.20
CA VAL A 61 5.55 0.30 6.08
C VAL A 61 6.76 1.07 6.59
N ALA A 62 7.74 1.29 5.71
CA ALA A 62 8.90 2.10 6.01
C ALA A 62 8.87 3.42 5.23
N LEU A 63 9.05 4.52 5.93
CA LEU A 63 9.25 5.86 5.39
C LEU A 63 10.76 6.12 5.33
N THR A 64 11.30 6.14 4.12
CA THR A 64 12.71 6.48 3.87
C THR A 64 12.78 7.90 3.34
N THR A 65 13.63 8.75 3.93
CA THR A 65 13.86 10.10 3.42
C THR A 65 14.68 10.02 2.15
N VAL A 66 14.27 10.74 1.11
CA VAL A 66 15.04 10.89 -0.12
C VAL A 66 15.99 12.08 0.05
N GLU A 67 17.29 11.82 -0.09
CA GLU A 67 18.35 12.81 0.09
C GLU A 67 19.18 12.97 -1.18
N ALA A 68 20.06 13.98 -1.17
CA ALA A 68 21.02 14.22 -2.25
C ALA A 68 20.37 14.20 -3.65
N GLN A 69 19.23 14.89 -3.78
CA GLN A 69 18.47 14.99 -5.03
C GLN A 69 18.08 13.62 -5.62
N GLY A 70 17.84 12.61 -4.76
CA GLY A 70 17.45 11.26 -5.17
C GLY A 70 18.60 10.26 -5.23
N ALA A 71 19.84 10.68 -4.97
CA ALA A 71 21.00 9.79 -4.99
C ALA A 71 21.13 8.92 -3.72
N ALA A 72 20.40 9.25 -2.64
CA ALA A 72 20.47 8.52 -1.39
C ALA A 72 19.09 8.36 -0.73
N LEU A 73 18.94 7.26 0.02
CA LEU A 73 17.82 7.01 0.92
C LEU A 73 18.34 6.90 2.36
N ARG A 74 17.68 7.58 3.29
CA ARG A 74 17.97 7.51 4.73
C ARG A 74 16.79 6.88 5.47
N PHE A 75 17.07 5.90 6.31
CA PHE A 75 16.09 5.29 7.20
C PHE A 75 16.55 5.43 8.66
N ASP A 76 15.65 5.91 9.51
CA ASP A 76 15.83 5.93 10.96
C ASP A 76 14.89 4.89 11.58
N PRO A 77 15.37 3.82 12.20
CA PRO A 77 14.50 2.78 12.75
C PRO A 77 13.63 3.25 13.92
N ALA A 78 14.00 4.34 14.62
CA ALA A 78 13.20 4.87 15.73
C ALA A 78 11.93 5.59 15.24
N THR A 79 11.97 6.17 14.03
CA THR A 79 10.90 7.05 13.53
C THR A 79 10.37 6.65 12.16
N GLY A 80 11.10 5.82 11.41
CA GLY A 80 10.85 5.49 10.02
C GLY A 80 9.76 4.45 9.80
N PHE A 81 9.33 3.72 10.82
CA PHE A 81 8.20 2.80 10.69
C PHE A 81 6.86 3.53 10.85
N ALA A 82 5.88 3.11 10.07
CA ALA A 82 4.49 3.57 10.15
C ALA A 82 3.51 2.40 9.91
N ARG A 83 2.23 2.63 10.19
CA ARG A 83 1.17 1.67 9.87
C ARG A 83 0.33 2.16 8.71
N LEU A 84 -0.04 1.26 7.83
CA LEU A 84 -0.97 1.50 6.73
C LEU A 84 -1.91 0.30 6.63
N PRO A 85 -3.24 0.48 6.69
CA PRO A 85 -4.19 -0.60 6.43
C PRO A 85 -3.92 -1.28 5.07
N GLY A 86 -3.63 -2.58 5.06
CA GLY A 86 -3.22 -3.31 3.85
C GLY A 86 -1.79 -3.03 3.38
N GLY A 87 -0.95 -2.40 4.23
CA GLY A 87 0.43 -2.01 3.91
C GLY A 87 1.39 -3.18 3.67
N SER A 88 0.91 -4.41 3.88
CA SER A 88 1.62 -5.65 3.52
C SER A 88 1.38 -6.10 2.07
N HIS A 89 0.54 -5.38 1.31
CA HIS A 89 0.28 -5.58 -0.12
C HIS A 89 0.80 -4.40 -0.94
N LYS A 90 0.79 -4.51 -2.28
CA LYS A 90 1.18 -3.38 -3.14
C LYS A 90 0.17 -2.25 -3.01
N PHE A 91 0.66 -1.06 -2.66
CA PHE A 91 -0.11 0.19 -2.62
C PHE A 91 0.61 1.27 -3.41
N THR A 92 -0.06 2.40 -3.62
CA THR A 92 0.57 3.62 -4.16
C THR A 92 -0.08 4.83 -3.51
N VAL A 93 0.74 5.70 -2.95
CA VAL A 93 0.30 6.92 -2.25
C VAL A 93 0.48 8.14 -3.15
N ARG A 94 -0.53 9.00 -3.25
CA ARG A 94 -0.38 10.32 -3.89
C ARG A 94 -1.00 11.39 -3.00
N ARG A 95 -0.45 12.61 -3.06
CA ARG A 95 -0.98 13.76 -2.33
C ARG A 95 -1.95 14.52 -3.22
N ASP A 96 -3.17 14.73 -2.73
CA ASP A 96 -4.11 15.66 -3.35
C ASP A 96 -3.72 17.09 -2.97
N ALA A 97 -3.37 17.91 -3.96
CA ALA A 97 -2.87 19.26 -3.71
C ALA A 97 -3.95 20.19 -3.11
N ALA A 98 -5.23 19.97 -3.45
CA ALA A 98 -6.33 20.83 -3.04
C ALA A 98 -6.72 20.62 -1.56
N THR A 99 -6.81 19.38 -1.11
CA THR A 99 -7.14 19.05 0.29
C THR A 99 -5.90 18.95 1.18
N GLY A 100 -4.73 18.76 0.58
CA GLY A 100 -3.48 18.49 1.27
C GLY A 100 -3.35 17.07 1.81
N LEU A 101 -4.37 16.21 1.61
CA LEU A 101 -4.41 14.84 2.08
C LEU A 101 -3.60 13.91 1.19
N TYR A 102 -3.00 12.91 1.81
CA TYR A 102 -2.45 11.74 1.13
C TYR A 102 -3.57 10.73 0.93
N VAL A 103 -3.65 10.16 -0.26
CA VAL A 103 -4.65 9.15 -0.64
C VAL A 103 -3.91 7.89 -1.06
N THR A 104 -4.50 6.72 -0.80
CA THR A 104 -4.02 5.43 -1.29
C THR A 104 -5.17 4.46 -1.49
N LEU A 105 -5.00 3.52 -2.42
CA LEU A 105 -5.86 2.35 -2.55
C LEU A 105 -5.10 1.14 -2.00
N SER A 106 -5.68 0.46 -1.03
CA SER A 106 -4.99 -0.61 -0.30
C SER A 106 -5.94 -1.74 0.11
N ASN A 107 -5.37 -2.93 0.29
CA ASN A 107 -6.10 -4.16 0.58
C ASN A 107 -6.08 -4.48 2.07
N GLN A 108 -6.98 -3.84 2.83
CA GLN A 108 -7.23 -4.27 4.20
C GLN A 108 -8.31 -5.35 4.21
N GLY A 109 -7.92 -6.60 4.50
CA GLY A 109 -8.86 -7.68 4.81
C GLY A 109 -9.54 -7.49 6.17
N GLU A 110 -10.72 -8.08 6.34
CA GLU A 110 -11.47 -8.03 7.61
C GLU A 110 -10.92 -9.04 8.63
N ASP A 111 -10.51 -10.21 8.15
CA ASP A 111 -9.94 -11.27 8.98
C ASP A 111 -8.46 -11.01 9.26
N ARG A 112 -8.19 -10.46 10.46
CA ARG A 112 -6.83 -10.19 10.94
C ARG A 112 -5.99 -11.45 11.17
N THR A 113 -6.61 -12.63 11.24
CA THR A 113 -5.90 -13.91 11.34
C THR A 113 -5.41 -14.40 9.97
N ARG A 114 -5.93 -13.83 8.88
CA ARG A 114 -5.56 -14.14 7.50
C ARG A 114 -5.16 -12.87 6.71
N PRO A 115 -4.12 -12.15 7.15
CA PRO A 115 -3.74 -10.85 6.60
C PRO A 115 -3.21 -10.89 5.17
N VAL A 116 -2.98 -12.09 4.60
CA VAL A 116 -2.54 -12.26 3.22
C VAL A 116 -3.67 -12.05 2.20
N LEU A 117 -4.93 -12.13 2.64
CA LEU A 117 -6.11 -12.05 1.77
C LEU A 117 -6.25 -10.67 1.11
N ARG A 118 -6.83 -10.66 -0.10
CA ARG A 118 -6.97 -9.47 -0.97
C ARG A 118 -8.41 -9.23 -1.40
N GLU A 119 -9.34 -9.73 -0.59
CA GLU A 119 -10.79 -9.77 -0.84
C GLU A 119 -11.50 -8.41 -0.72
N ARG A 120 -10.76 -7.35 -0.38
CA ARG A 120 -11.29 -5.99 -0.27
C ARG A 120 -10.25 -5.00 -0.75
N LEU A 121 -10.68 -4.03 -1.55
CA LEU A 121 -9.88 -2.87 -1.95
C LEU A 121 -10.60 -1.61 -1.49
N SER A 122 -9.94 -0.80 -0.67
CA SER A 122 -10.51 0.43 -0.13
C SER A 122 -9.60 1.63 -0.38
N MET A 123 -10.23 2.80 -0.46
CA MET A 123 -9.54 4.08 -0.41
C MET A 123 -9.31 4.47 1.05
N PHE A 124 -8.07 4.82 1.37
CA PHE A 124 -7.67 5.40 2.64
C PHE A 124 -7.04 6.76 2.42
N ALA A 125 -7.12 7.61 3.44
CA ALA A 125 -6.48 8.91 3.42
C ALA A 125 -5.73 9.20 4.72
N SER A 126 -4.76 10.10 4.66
CA SER A 126 -3.92 10.50 5.78
C SER A 126 -3.50 11.96 5.65
N GLU A 127 -3.28 12.63 6.78
CA GLU A 127 -2.70 13.98 6.82
C GLU A 127 -1.17 13.95 6.91
N ASP A 128 -0.59 12.86 7.39
CA ASP A 128 0.79 12.79 7.87
C ASP A 128 1.58 11.55 7.37
N LEU A 129 0.99 10.75 6.49
CA LEU A 129 1.48 9.45 6.01
C LEU A 129 1.56 8.34 7.06
N ARG A 130 1.11 8.59 8.29
CA ARG A 130 1.27 7.67 9.43
C ARG A 130 -0.06 7.22 10.01
N ARG A 131 -1.02 8.13 10.10
CA ARG A 131 -2.37 7.88 10.59
C ARG A 131 -3.31 7.91 9.41
N TRP A 132 -3.89 6.74 9.13
CA TRP A 132 -4.76 6.53 7.98
C TRP A 132 -6.19 6.31 8.44
N PHE A 133 -7.14 6.92 7.75
CA PHE A 133 -8.58 6.68 7.93
C PHE A 133 -9.19 6.10 6.66
N HIS A 134 -10.17 5.22 6.85
CA HIS A 134 -10.95 4.63 5.75
C HIS A 134 -11.88 5.69 5.16
N VAL A 135 -11.95 5.72 3.82
CA VAL A 135 -12.82 6.66 3.09
C VAL A 135 -14.01 5.92 2.48
N ILE A 136 -13.72 4.91 1.65
CA ILE A 136 -14.73 4.08 0.98
C ILE A 136 -14.13 2.73 0.57
N THR A 137 -14.94 1.67 0.55
CA THR A 137 -14.59 0.39 -0.07
C THR A 137 -15.01 0.42 -1.53
N LEU A 138 -14.06 0.19 -2.45
CA LEU A 138 -14.27 0.24 -3.89
C LEU A 138 -14.68 -1.13 -4.46
N MET A 139 -14.08 -2.20 -3.90
CA MET A 139 -14.33 -3.57 -4.31
C MET A 139 -14.33 -4.46 -3.07
N ALA A 140 -15.26 -5.41 -3.03
CA ALA A 140 -15.35 -6.45 -2.00
C ALA A 140 -15.70 -7.77 -2.69
N ALA A 141 -15.31 -8.89 -2.09
CA ALA A 141 -15.74 -10.20 -2.55
C ALA A 141 -17.27 -10.30 -2.61
N ASP A 142 -17.77 -11.08 -3.57
CA ASP A 142 -19.19 -11.27 -3.78
C ASP A 142 -19.83 -11.91 -2.54
N PRO A 143 -20.80 -11.27 -1.89
CA PRO A 143 -21.45 -11.82 -0.70
C PRO A 143 -22.27 -13.08 -1.00
N GLY A 144 -22.58 -13.37 -2.27
CA GLY A 144 -23.27 -14.59 -2.69
C GLY A 144 -22.35 -15.79 -2.94
N GLU A 145 -21.02 -15.61 -2.96
CA GLU A 145 -20.06 -16.71 -3.11
C GLU A 145 -19.77 -17.38 -1.76
N ASP A 146 -19.50 -18.68 -1.78
CA ASP A 146 -18.99 -19.39 -0.59
C ASP A 146 -17.73 -18.68 -0.03
N PRO A 147 -17.71 -18.31 1.27
CA PRO A 147 -16.62 -17.50 1.81
C PRO A 147 -15.23 -18.12 1.69
N GLU A 148 -15.08 -19.43 1.87
CA GLU A 148 -13.76 -20.07 1.73
C GLU A 148 -13.32 -20.10 0.26
N ARG A 149 -14.24 -20.35 -0.67
CA ARG A 149 -13.97 -20.24 -2.10
C ARG A 149 -13.58 -18.82 -2.49
N ALA A 150 -14.33 -17.81 -2.04
CA ALA A 150 -14.04 -16.41 -2.29
C ALA A 150 -12.64 -16.05 -1.79
N ARG A 151 -12.25 -16.48 -0.58
CA ARG A 151 -10.89 -16.29 -0.04
C ARG A 151 -9.79 -16.90 -0.91
N MET A 152 -10.05 -18.06 -1.51
CA MET A 152 -9.08 -18.76 -2.36
C MET A 152 -9.00 -18.22 -3.79
N LYS A 153 -10.07 -17.59 -4.29
CA LYS A 153 -10.25 -17.29 -5.72
C LYS A 153 -10.41 -15.81 -6.04
N THR A 154 -10.81 -15.00 -5.07
CA THR A 154 -11.09 -13.58 -5.24
C THR A 154 -9.97 -12.73 -4.67
N GLY A 155 -9.44 -11.82 -5.49
CA GLY A 155 -8.35 -10.95 -5.10
C GLY A 155 -8.30 -9.69 -5.94
N PHE A 156 -8.30 -8.54 -5.27
CA PHE A 156 -8.13 -7.23 -5.89
C PHE A 156 -6.69 -6.80 -5.68
N GLN A 157 -5.90 -6.82 -6.74
CA GLN A 157 -4.46 -6.80 -6.64
C GLN A 157 -3.88 -5.61 -7.37
N TYR A 158 -2.80 -5.09 -6.80
CA TYR A 158 -1.87 -4.21 -7.49
C TYR A 158 -2.51 -2.94 -8.05
N ALA A 159 -3.53 -2.41 -7.35
CA ALA A 159 -4.22 -1.21 -7.76
C ALA A 159 -3.22 -0.06 -8.03
N ASP A 160 -3.37 0.61 -9.16
CA ASP A 160 -2.72 1.89 -9.43
C ASP A 160 -3.76 2.87 -9.95
N TRP A 161 -3.51 4.15 -9.76
CA TRP A 161 -4.55 5.17 -9.86
C TRP A 161 -3.97 6.56 -10.08
N ILE A 162 -4.78 7.49 -10.55
CA ILE A 162 -4.42 8.89 -10.70
C ILE A 162 -5.53 9.79 -10.17
N LEU A 163 -5.17 11.04 -9.89
CA LEU A 163 -6.12 12.11 -9.67
C LEU A 163 -6.28 12.86 -10.99
N ASP A 164 -7.52 12.93 -11.48
CA ASP A 164 -7.89 13.63 -12.72
C ASP A 164 -9.02 14.62 -12.42
N GLY A 165 -8.66 15.88 -12.20
CA GLY A 165 -9.60 16.93 -11.82
C GLY A 165 -10.32 16.64 -10.51
N VAL A 166 -11.61 16.30 -10.60
CA VAL A 166 -12.49 15.95 -9.47
C VAL A 166 -12.66 14.44 -9.29
N SER A 167 -12.00 13.64 -10.12
CA SER A 167 -12.13 12.19 -10.15
C SER A 167 -10.85 11.50 -9.71
N LEU A 168 -11.00 10.36 -9.05
CA LEU A 168 -9.92 9.39 -8.87
C LEU A 168 -10.17 8.24 -9.84
N LEU A 169 -9.25 8.02 -10.77
CA LEU A 169 -9.31 6.96 -11.77
C LEU A 169 -8.35 5.85 -11.37
N TYR A 170 -8.77 4.59 -11.47
CA TYR A 170 -7.95 3.47 -11.01
C TYR A 170 -8.07 2.24 -11.90
N VAL A 171 -7.01 1.44 -11.92
CA VAL A 171 -6.94 0.12 -12.56
C VAL A 171 -6.52 -0.93 -11.55
N VAL A 172 -7.13 -2.10 -11.61
CA VAL A 172 -6.91 -3.20 -10.65
C VAL A 172 -6.74 -4.50 -11.41
N ARG A 173 -5.75 -5.31 -11.01
CA ARG A 173 -5.68 -6.71 -11.42
C ARG A 173 -6.66 -7.51 -10.56
N VAL A 174 -7.60 -8.19 -11.18
CA VAL A 174 -8.67 -8.89 -10.46
C VAL A 174 -8.57 -10.39 -10.72
N SER A 175 -8.49 -11.16 -9.63
CA SER A 175 -8.85 -12.58 -9.60
C SER A 175 -10.31 -12.65 -9.19
N TYR A 176 -11.16 -13.23 -10.03
CA TYR A 176 -12.58 -13.45 -9.74
C TYR A 176 -13.07 -14.58 -10.64
N ASP A 177 -14.22 -15.20 -10.33
CA ASP A 177 -15.00 -16.09 -11.21
C ASP A 177 -14.22 -16.77 -12.35
N GLY A 178 -13.61 -17.93 -12.03
CA GLY A 178 -12.76 -18.69 -12.95
C GLY A 178 -11.24 -18.48 -12.79
N ALA A 179 -10.81 -17.61 -11.85
CA ALA A 179 -9.39 -17.45 -11.53
C ALA A 179 -8.76 -18.74 -10.97
N HIS A 180 -7.47 -18.95 -11.22
CA HIS A 180 -6.73 -20.07 -10.63
C HIS A 180 -6.58 -19.89 -9.11
N SER A 181 -6.26 -18.67 -8.67
CA SER A 181 -6.13 -18.30 -7.26
C SER A 181 -6.35 -16.81 -7.07
N PHE A 182 -6.46 -16.35 -5.82
CA PHE A 182 -6.47 -14.93 -5.46
C PHE A 182 -5.14 -14.20 -5.76
N HIS A 183 -4.07 -14.92 -6.14
CA HIS A 183 -2.81 -14.37 -6.63
C HIS A 183 -2.75 -14.29 -8.17
N ASP A 184 -3.52 -15.12 -8.88
CA ASP A 184 -3.47 -15.23 -10.34
C ASP A 184 -4.64 -14.51 -10.99
N SER A 185 -4.46 -13.22 -11.24
CA SER A 185 -5.47 -12.35 -11.85
C SER A 185 -5.81 -12.81 -13.26
N ASN A 186 -7.10 -12.96 -13.56
CA ASN A 186 -7.64 -13.26 -14.89
C ASN A 186 -8.37 -12.08 -15.54
N ARG A 187 -8.46 -10.94 -14.85
CA ARG A 187 -9.11 -9.71 -15.33
C ARG A 187 -8.29 -8.46 -14.98
N ILE A 188 -8.49 -7.40 -15.76
CA ILE A 188 -8.10 -6.02 -15.39
C ILE A 188 -9.37 -5.19 -15.40
N VAL A 189 -9.63 -4.49 -14.30
CA VAL A 189 -10.82 -3.63 -14.14
C VAL A 189 -10.37 -2.18 -14.04
N PHE A 190 -10.99 -1.32 -14.83
CA PHE A 190 -10.90 0.13 -14.70
C PHE A 190 -12.11 0.63 -13.89
N GLY A 191 -11.87 1.62 -13.02
CA GLY A 191 -12.92 2.27 -12.26
C GLY A 191 -12.65 3.76 -12.07
N ALA A 192 -13.69 4.50 -11.70
CA ALA A 192 -13.63 5.92 -11.42
C ALA A 192 -14.47 6.24 -10.18
N VAL A 193 -13.93 7.09 -9.31
CA VAL A 193 -14.64 7.70 -8.19
C VAL A 193 -14.78 9.18 -8.50
N GLY A 194 -15.97 9.59 -8.92
CA GLY A 194 -16.30 11.00 -9.09
C GLY A 194 -16.41 11.72 -7.75
N ASP A 195 -16.02 12.98 -7.71
CA ASP A 195 -16.04 13.85 -6.52
C ASP A 195 -15.46 13.19 -5.26
N TYR A 196 -14.30 12.53 -5.43
CA TYR A 196 -13.65 11.83 -4.31
C TYR A 196 -13.29 12.78 -3.16
N ARG A 197 -13.13 14.08 -3.42
CA ARG A 197 -12.82 15.08 -2.39
C ARG A 197 -13.98 15.30 -1.42
N ALA A 198 -15.22 15.24 -1.88
CA ALA A 198 -16.38 15.26 -0.97
C ALA A 198 -16.36 14.04 -0.02
N LEU A 199 -15.95 12.87 -0.51
CA LEU A 199 -15.78 11.67 0.32
C LEU A 199 -14.64 11.84 1.33
N LEU A 200 -13.50 12.42 0.92
CA LEU A 200 -12.39 12.71 1.81
C LEU A 200 -12.83 13.61 2.97
N GLU A 201 -13.50 14.72 2.66
CA GLU A 201 -13.95 15.68 3.67
C GLU A 201 -14.98 15.06 4.61
N ALA A 202 -15.95 14.32 4.07
CA ALA A 202 -16.99 13.67 4.87
C ALA A 202 -16.45 12.61 5.84
N ARG A 203 -15.28 12.02 5.55
CA ARG A 203 -14.65 10.95 6.34
C ARG A 203 -13.48 11.43 7.17
N ARG A 204 -13.00 12.66 6.95
CA ARG A 204 -11.89 13.25 7.70
C ARG A 204 -12.25 13.29 9.19
N PRO A 205 -11.41 12.71 10.07
CA PRO A 205 -11.60 12.86 11.50
C PRO A 205 -11.57 14.35 11.89
N LYS A 206 -12.44 14.73 12.82
CA LYS A 206 -12.48 16.08 13.41
C LYS A 206 -11.53 16.19 14.58
#